data_AF-A0A963FI27-F1
#
_entry.id   AF-A0A963FI27-F1
#
_cell.length_a   1.000
_cell.length_b   1.000
_cell.length_c   1.000
_cell.angle_alpha   90.00
_cell.angle_beta   90.00
_cell.angle_gamma   90.00
#
_symmetry.space_group_name_H-M   'P 1'
#
loop_
_entity.id
_entity.type
_entity.pdbx_description
1 polymer ?
#
loop_
_entity_poly.entity_id
_entity_poly.type
_entity_poly.pdbx_seq_one_letter_code
_entity_poly.pdbx_strand_id
1 'polypeptide(L)' 'MTALTPPAGQSNAFMSVHQVAEYLHLNEKKIYALVSEGGIPATKVTGKWMFPRELVDRWVL' A
#
# COMPACT_ATOMS: atom_id res chain seq x y z
N MET A 1 -5.89 6.29 -36.76
CA MET A 1 -4.46 6.10 -36.44
C MET A 1 -4.28 6.45 -34.97
N THR A 2 -3.84 5.46 -34.22
CA THR A 2 -4.06 5.23 -32.78
C THR A 2 -3.37 6.25 -31.88
N ALA A 3 -4.13 6.95 -31.03
CA ALA A 3 -3.60 7.45 -29.76
C ALA A 3 -4.27 6.65 -28.66
N LEU A 4 -3.45 5.80 -28.04
CA LEU A 4 -3.78 4.91 -26.94
C LEU A 4 -4.53 5.68 -25.85
N THR A 5 -5.72 5.20 -25.50
CA THR A 5 -6.27 5.41 -24.16
C THR A 5 -5.20 4.95 -23.16
N PRO A 6 -4.60 5.83 -22.33
CA PRO A 6 -4.04 5.30 -21.10
C PRO A 6 -5.24 4.75 -20.32
N PRO A 7 -5.28 3.45 -19.95
CA PRO A 7 -6.13 3.09 -18.83
C PRO A 7 -5.56 3.88 -17.67
N ALA A 8 -6.17 5.03 -17.35
CA ALA A 8 -5.95 5.68 -16.10
C ALA A 8 -6.56 4.76 -15.03
N GLY A 9 -5.85 3.67 -14.74
CA GLY A 9 -5.89 2.97 -13.47
C GLY A 9 -5.33 3.92 -12.42
N GLN A 10 -6.04 5.04 -12.20
CA GLN A 10 -5.77 5.98 -11.14
C GLN A 10 -6.78 5.72 -10.04
N SER A 11 -6.56 4.59 -9.38
CA SER A 11 -7.03 4.36 -8.02
C SER A 11 -5.85 3.86 -7.21
N ASN A 12 -4.71 4.55 -7.32
CA ASN A 12 -3.54 4.31 -6.47
C ASN A 12 -3.84 4.87 -5.07
N ALA A 13 -4.77 4.22 -4.37
CA ALA A 13 -5.13 4.55 -3.01
C ALA A 13 -3.95 4.18 -2.11
N PHE A 14 -2.99 5.09 -1.97
CA PHE A 14 -1.93 4.96 -0.98
C PHE A 14 -2.53 5.10 0.41
N MET A 15 -2.33 4.08 1.23
CA MET A 15 -2.74 4.02 2.61
C MET A 15 -1.54 4.41 3.48
N SER A 16 -1.81 5.07 4.59
CA SER A 16 -0.82 5.27 5.66
C SER A 16 -0.77 4.03 6.56
N VAL A 17 0.25 3.93 7.42
CA VAL A 17 0.37 2.88 8.46
C VAL A 17 -0.96 2.67 9.20
N HIS A 18 -1.59 3.75 9.65
CA HIS A 18 -2.87 3.70 10.36
C HIS A 18 -4.01 3.14 9.50
N GLN A 19 -4.11 3.55 8.24
CA GLN A 19 -5.16 3.05 7.35
C GLN A 19 -4.96 1.56 7.02
N VAL A 20 -3.71 1.12 6.84
CA VAL A 20 -3.41 -0.29 6.60
C VAL A 20 -3.64 -1.13 7.86
N ALA A 21 -3.37 -0.58 9.04
CA ALA A 21 -3.72 -1.16 10.34
C ALA A 21 -5.23 -1.42 10.44
N GLU A 22 -6.04 -0.40 10.19
CA GLU A 22 -7.51 -0.51 10.17
C GLU A 22 -7.99 -1.50 9.10
N TYR A 23 -7.39 -1.47 7.90
CA TYR A 23 -7.73 -2.37 6.80
C TYR A 23 -7.48 -3.84 7.13
N LEU A 24 -6.34 -4.14 7.75
CA LEU A 24 -5.95 -5.50 8.15
C LEU A 24 -6.51 -5.91 9.52
N HIS A 25 -7.23 -5.02 10.21
CA HIS A 25 -7.59 -5.19 11.63
C HIS A 25 -6.38 -5.49 12.53
N LEU A 26 -5.27 -4.81 12.31
CA LEU A 26 -4.01 -4.94 13.06
C LEU A 26 -3.67 -3.64 13.78
N ASN A 27 -2.96 -3.74 14.91
CA ASN A 27 -2.38 -2.57 15.58
C ASN A 27 -1.21 -1.99 14.78
N GLU A 28 -1.00 -0.67 14.87
CA GLU A 28 0.13 0.03 14.23
C GLU A 28 1.49 -0.59 14.59
N LYS A 29 1.68 -1.06 15.83
CA LYS A 29 2.88 -1.81 16.24
C LYS A 29 3.14 -3.04 15.36
N LYS A 30 2.08 -3.79 15.03
CA LYS A 30 2.19 -4.95 14.13
C LYS A 30 2.47 -4.51 12.71
N ILE A 31 1.90 -3.40 12.24
CA ILE A 31 2.23 -2.88 10.92
C ILE A 31 3.71 -2.47 10.85
N TYR A 32 4.23 -1.73 11.83
CA TYR A 32 5.66 -1.38 11.87
C TYR A 32 6.56 -2.63 11.92
N ALA A 33 6.17 -3.66 12.68
CA ALA A 33 6.87 -4.94 12.70
C ALA A 33 6.86 -5.60 11.31
N LEU A 34 5.69 -5.71 10.67
CA LEU A 34 5.56 -6.26 9.32
C LEU A 34 6.36 -5.47 8.27
N VAL A 35 6.40 -4.14 8.38
CA VAL A 35 7.22 -3.31 7.49
C VAL A 35 8.70 -3.60 7.71
N SER A 36 9.12 -3.70 8.97
CA SER A 36 10.52 -3.98 9.34
C SER A 36 10.96 -5.40 8.98
N GLU A 37 10.05 -6.37 9.07
CA GLU A 37 10.26 -7.77 8.69
C GLU A 37 10.09 -7.99 7.17
N GLY A 38 9.60 -6.98 6.43
CA GLY A 38 9.31 -7.10 4.99
C GLY A 38 8.05 -7.94 4.69
N GLY A 39 7.22 -8.19 5.70
CA GLY A 39 5.97 -8.94 5.60
C GLY A 39 4.80 -8.13 5.04
N ILE A 40 4.91 -6.81 4.82
CA ILE A 40 3.87 -6.02 4.14
C ILE A 40 4.51 -5.11 3.07
N PRO A 41 3.88 -4.96 1.89
CA PRO A 41 4.40 -4.08 0.85
C PRO A 41 4.24 -2.60 1.23
N ALA A 42 5.33 -2.00 1.68
CA ALA A 42 5.44 -0.59 2.02
C ALA A 42 6.48 0.09 1.13
N THR A 43 6.15 1.26 0.60
CA THR A 43 7.04 2.07 -0.23
C THR A 43 7.43 3.34 0.52
N LYS A 44 8.72 3.60 0.65
CA LYS A 44 9.21 4.85 1.25
C LYS A 44 9.25 5.94 0.18
N VAL A 45 8.24 6.79 0.14
CA VAL A 45 8.14 7.93 -0.77
C VAL A 45 8.48 9.21 0.00
N THR A 46 9.53 9.92 -0.43
CA THR A 46 9.96 11.21 0.16
C THR A 46 10.12 11.20 1.70
N GLY A 47 10.61 10.10 2.27
CA GLY A 47 10.80 9.96 3.72
C GLY A 47 9.56 9.54 4.51
N LYS A 48 8.40 9.38 3.86
CA LYS A 48 7.18 8.82 4.45
C LYS A 48 6.94 7.40 3.93
N TRP A 49 6.42 6.55 4.80
CA TRP A 49 5.92 5.23 4.40
C TRP A 49 4.54 5.37 3.77
N MET A 50 4.41 4.87 2.55
CA MET A 50 3.16 4.78 1.79
C MET A 50 2.88 3.32 1.45
N PHE A 51 1.64 2.90 1.64
CA PHE A 51 1.20 1.53 1.42
C PHE A 51 0.21 1.53 0.26
N PRO A 52 0.65 1.27 -0.98
CA PRO A 52 -0.28 1.19 -2.10
C PRO A 52 -1.29 0.06 -1.86
N ARG A 53 -2.58 0.39 -1.77
CA ARG A 53 -3.65 -0.56 -1.46
C ARG A 53 -3.60 -1.79 -2.37
N GLU A 54 -3.32 -1.62 -3.65
CA GLU A 54 -3.25 -2.73 -4.61
C GLU A 54 -2.17 -3.77 -4.24
N LEU A 55 -1.00 -3.33 -3.75
CA LEU A 55 0.03 -4.27 -3.30
C LEU A 55 -0.37 -4.95 -2.00
N VAL A 56 -0.96 -4.19 -1.06
CA VAL A 56 -1.45 -4.75 0.21
C VAL A 56 -2.51 -5.81 -0.08
N ASP A 57 -3.46 -5.51 -0.96
CA ASP A 57 -4.53 -6.42 -1.38
C ASP A 57 -3.96 -7.70 -2.01
N ARG A 58 -3.03 -7.56 -2.96
CA ARG A 58 -2.32 -8.70 -3.57
C ARG A 58 -1.52 -9.53 -2.57
N TRP A 59 -1.04 -8.92 -1.48
CA TRP A 59 -0.30 -9.64 -0.44
C TRP A 59 -1.20 -10.46 0.48
N VAL A 60 -2.39 -9.93 0.80
CA VAL A 60 -3.37 -10.62 1.67
C VAL A 60 -4.08 -11.77 0.93
N LEU A 61 -4.20 -11.66 -0.40
CA LEU A 61 -4.88 -12.61 -1.27
C LEU A 61 -4.01 -13.85 -1.58
#